data_AF-A0A936PZN8-F1
#
_entry.id   AF-A0A936PZN8-F1
#
_cell.length_a   1.000
_cell.length_b   1.000
_cell.length_c   1.000
_cell.angle_alpha   90.00
_cell.angle_beta   90.00
_cell.angle_gamma   90.00
#
_symmetry.space_group_name_H-M   'P 1'
#
loop_
_entity.id
_entity.type
_entity.pdbx_description
1 polymer ?
#
loop_
_entity_poly.entity_id
_entity_poly.type
_entity_poly.pdbx_seq_one_letter_code
_entity_poly.pdbx_strand_id
1 'polypeptide(L)'
;MSITFQTENLSSNRSSALPNGTLQLVAFYDGSGVASLSFETQDTNGAVSWTTVKDIPKFSTQIVTKQYTIKGEVPTGNFVIEGARADGVVDGVAFGLFWRDLSGGYHILRSNGVAKGTIADFVSAWPLGMNSAVFAPRVPQVTDGYAQETALAVISGAKLLPNGKHSLQVF
;
A
#
# COMPACT_ATOMS: atom_id res chain seq x y z
N MET A 1 3.53 -3.73 21.26
CA MET A 1 4.60 -2.84 20.72
C MET A 1 4.00 -2.11 19.52
N SER A 2 4.65 -1.08 18.97
CA SER A 2 4.06 -0.30 17.87
C SER A 2 4.93 -0.36 16.62
N ILE A 3 4.26 -0.51 15.47
CA ILE A 3 4.83 -0.40 14.14
C ILE A 3 5.66 0.87 14.01
N THR A 4 6.87 0.75 13.45
CA THR A 4 7.84 1.85 13.39
C THR A 4 8.36 2.04 11.97
N PHE A 5 8.31 3.27 11.45
CA PHE A 5 8.86 3.62 10.13
C PHE A 5 10.37 3.35 10.05
N GLN A 6 10.82 2.79 8.94
CA GLN A 6 12.22 2.49 8.66
C GLN A 6 12.78 3.36 7.53
N THR A 7 12.17 3.29 6.34
CA THR A 7 12.69 3.94 5.13
C THR A 7 11.61 4.07 4.07
N GLU A 8 11.78 4.99 3.13
CA GLU A 8 11.04 5.03 1.86
C GLU A 8 11.84 4.48 0.67
N ASN A 9 13.16 4.37 0.82
CA ASN A 9 14.06 3.77 -0.15
C ASN A 9 14.07 2.26 0.06
N LEU A 10 13.26 1.55 -0.71
CA LEU A 10 13.20 0.09 -0.64
C LEU A 10 14.50 -0.51 -1.19
N SER A 11 14.96 -1.58 -0.56
CA SER A 11 16.10 -2.38 -1.01
C SER A 11 15.78 -3.85 -0.88
N SER A 12 16.33 -4.67 -1.77
CA SER A 12 16.14 -6.11 -1.81
C SER A 12 17.49 -6.81 -1.75
N ASN A 13 17.60 -7.84 -0.92
CA ASN A 13 18.77 -8.72 -0.92
C ASN A 13 18.60 -9.93 -1.85
N ARG A 14 17.51 -10.00 -2.64
CA ARG A 14 17.08 -11.10 -3.53
C ARG A 14 16.85 -12.47 -2.88
N SER A 15 17.60 -12.83 -1.85
CA SER A 15 17.53 -14.13 -1.17
C SER A 15 16.33 -14.25 -0.24
N SER A 16 15.88 -13.14 0.35
CA SER A 16 14.79 -13.16 1.31
C SER A 16 13.71 -12.11 1.06
N ALA A 17 13.85 -11.28 0.02
CA ALA A 17 12.97 -10.16 -0.37
C ALA A 17 12.75 -9.08 0.70
N LEU A 18 12.41 -9.48 1.93
CA LEU A 18 12.11 -8.67 3.09
C LEU A 18 12.60 -9.36 4.40
N PRO A 19 13.18 -8.63 5.37
CA PRO A 19 13.50 -9.19 6.68
C PRO A 19 12.22 -9.62 7.45
N ASN A 20 12.33 -10.61 8.34
CA ASN A 20 11.22 -11.01 9.20
C ASN A 20 10.73 -9.82 10.05
N GLY A 21 9.42 -9.75 10.28
CA GLY A 21 8.82 -8.68 11.07
C GLY A 21 8.87 -7.30 10.39
N THR A 22 8.86 -7.27 9.07
CA THR A 22 8.87 -6.04 8.27
C THR A 22 7.66 -6.00 7.35
N LEU A 23 7.16 -4.79 7.07
CA LEU A 23 6.06 -4.50 6.16
C LEU A 23 6.47 -3.39 5.18
N GLN A 24 6.16 -3.56 3.91
CA GLN A 24 6.27 -2.57 2.86
C GLN A 24 4.89 -2.13 2.41
N LEU A 25 4.69 -0.83 2.28
CA LEU A 25 3.55 -0.19 1.65
C LEU A 25 4.01 0.38 0.32
N VAL A 26 3.18 0.16 -0.70
CA VAL A 26 3.22 0.89 -1.97
C VAL A 26 1.86 1.55 -2.14
N ALA A 27 1.83 2.85 -2.41
CA ALA A 27 0.58 3.59 -2.58
C ALA A 27 0.71 4.66 -3.66
N PHE A 28 -0.35 4.87 -4.42
CA PHE A 28 -0.47 6.04 -5.29
C PHE A 28 -1.87 6.61 -5.22
N TYR A 29 -1.95 7.91 -5.48
CA TYR A 29 -3.19 8.67 -5.45
C TYR A 29 -3.52 9.15 -6.86
N ASP A 30 -4.76 8.96 -7.30
CA ASP A 30 -5.29 9.66 -8.47
C ASP A 30 -6.37 10.65 -8.03
N GLY A 31 -6.30 11.86 -8.57
CA GLY A 31 -7.08 13.02 -8.11
C GLY A 31 -6.24 14.29 -8.04
N SER A 32 -6.74 15.31 -7.33
CA SER A 32 -6.09 16.61 -7.16
C SER A 32 -5.49 16.81 -5.76
N GLY A 33 -4.39 17.56 -5.66
CA GLY A 33 -3.72 17.83 -4.40
C GLY A 33 -2.99 16.62 -3.82
N VAL A 34 -3.23 16.33 -2.53
CA VAL A 34 -2.64 15.20 -1.81
C VAL A 34 -3.71 14.46 -1.01
N ALA A 35 -3.51 13.15 -0.82
CA ALA A 35 -4.36 12.30 0.01
C ALA A 35 -3.58 11.70 1.19
N SER A 36 -4.30 11.10 2.12
CA SER A 36 -3.73 10.33 3.23
C SER A 36 -4.34 8.94 3.25
N LEU A 37 -3.51 7.95 3.59
CA LEU A 37 -3.91 6.57 3.82
C LEU A 37 -3.53 6.18 5.25
N SER A 38 -4.51 5.72 6.02
CA SER A 38 -4.26 5.06 7.30
C SER A 38 -4.56 3.57 7.20
N PHE A 39 -3.71 2.74 7.79
CA PHE A 39 -3.93 1.31 7.91
C PHE A 39 -3.82 0.87 9.38
N GLU A 40 -4.65 -0.09 9.74
CA GLU A 40 -4.73 -0.59 11.10
C GLU A 40 -3.91 -1.88 11.26
N THR A 41 -3.17 -1.97 12.36
CA THR A 41 -2.45 -3.17 12.79
C THR A 41 -2.92 -3.61 14.15
N GLN A 42 -2.80 -4.91 14.43
CA GLN A 42 -3.07 -5.50 15.73
C GLN A 42 -1.85 -6.25 16.22
N ASP A 43 -1.48 -6.05 17.49
CA ASP A 43 -0.38 -6.76 18.14
C ASP A 43 -0.82 -8.12 18.72
N THR A 44 0.13 -8.90 19.22
CA THR A 44 -0.12 -10.25 19.76
C THR A 44 -1.03 -10.27 21.00
N ASN A 45 -1.24 -9.13 21.65
CA ASN A 45 -2.14 -8.98 22.80
C ASN A 45 -3.53 -8.47 22.38
N GLY A 46 -3.76 -8.31 21.08
CA GLY A 46 -5.00 -7.78 20.53
C GLY A 46 -5.10 -6.26 20.53
N ALA A 47 -4.05 -5.53 20.93
CA ALA A 47 -4.06 -4.08 20.93
C ALA A 47 -3.94 -3.55 19.49
N VAL A 48 -4.78 -2.57 19.17
CA VAL A 48 -4.92 -2.04 17.81
C VAL A 48 -4.21 -0.69 17.70
N SER A 49 -3.52 -0.45 16.58
CA SER A 49 -2.86 0.81 16.28
C SER A 49 -3.08 1.24 14.83
N TRP A 50 -3.05 2.54 14.58
CA TRP A 50 -3.21 3.11 13.26
C TRP A 50 -1.91 3.77 12.80
N THR A 51 -1.48 3.43 11.58
CA THR A 51 -0.36 4.10 10.91
C THR A 51 -0.89 4.93 9.76
N THR A 52 -0.60 6.23 9.77
CA THR A 52 -1.01 7.16 8.72
C THR A 52 0.16 7.55 7.84
N VAL A 53 -0.04 7.43 6.53
CA VAL A 53 0.82 7.97 5.48
C VAL A 53 0.14 9.21 4.93
N LYS A 54 0.70 10.38 5.26
CA LYS A 54 0.20 11.68 4.84
C LYS A 54 0.83 12.11 3.52
N ASP A 55 0.19 13.10 2.91
CA ASP A 55 0.71 13.85 1.76
C ASP A 55 1.07 12.97 0.55
N ILE A 56 0.27 11.93 0.29
CA ILE A 56 0.43 11.07 -0.89
C ILE A 56 0.15 11.92 -2.14
N PRO A 57 1.15 12.19 -2.99
CA PRO A 57 0.98 13.04 -4.16
C PRO A 57 0.28 12.28 -5.28
N LYS A 58 -0.24 13.05 -6.25
CA LYS A 58 -0.81 12.50 -7.48
C LYS A 58 0.18 11.55 -8.17
N PHE A 59 -0.33 10.47 -8.75
CA PHE A 59 0.46 9.42 -9.39
C PHE A 59 1.36 9.97 -10.51
N SER A 60 0.97 11.06 -11.18
CA SER A 60 1.79 11.72 -12.20
C SER A 60 3.11 12.27 -11.64
N THR A 61 3.16 12.50 -10.33
CA THR A 61 4.32 13.03 -9.61
C THR A 61 5.14 11.90 -9.00
N GLN A 62 4.55 11.06 -8.15
CA GLN A 62 5.28 10.01 -7.43
C GLN A 62 4.34 8.92 -6.92
N ILE A 63 4.86 7.70 -6.83
CA ILE A 63 4.30 6.57 -6.10
C ILE A 63 5.04 6.48 -4.76
N VAL A 64 4.29 6.48 -3.67
CA VAL A 64 4.82 6.40 -2.32
C VAL A 64 5.21 4.97 -2.00
N THR A 65 6.42 4.81 -1.48
CA THR A 65 6.91 3.57 -0.88
C THR A 65 7.30 3.82 0.56
N LYS A 66 6.90 2.95 1.48
CA LYS A 66 7.27 3.03 2.90
C LYS A 66 7.56 1.63 3.43
N GLN A 67 8.57 1.50 4.27
CA GLN A 67 8.90 0.27 4.97
C GLN A 67 8.81 0.50 6.48
N TYR A 68 8.28 -0.49 7.19
CA TYR A 68 8.01 -0.45 8.61
C TYR A 68 8.50 -1.73 9.29
N THR A 69 8.95 -1.61 10.54
CA THR A 69 9.09 -2.76 11.44
C THR A 69 7.73 -3.04 12.08
N ILE A 70 7.21 -4.26 11.95
CA ILE A 70 5.93 -4.67 12.54
C ILE A 70 6.09 -5.56 13.78
N LYS A 71 7.27 -6.17 14.01
CA LYS A 71 7.59 -6.95 15.24
C LYS A 71 6.49 -7.92 15.74
N GLY A 72 5.75 -8.54 14.83
CA GLY A 72 4.66 -9.47 15.15
C GLY A 72 3.25 -8.85 15.12
N GLU A 73 3.13 -7.55 14.90
CA GLU A 73 1.86 -6.93 14.51
C GLU A 73 1.44 -7.37 13.11
N VAL A 74 0.14 -7.54 12.92
CA VAL A 74 -0.47 -7.94 11.65
C VAL A 74 -1.46 -6.87 11.18
N PRO A 75 -1.52 -6.55 9.87
CA PRO A 75 -2.60 -5.72 9.34
C PRO A 75 -3.96 -6.36 9.61
N THR A 76 -4.94 -5.58 10.10
CA THR A 76 -6.29 -6.09 10.38
C THR A 76 -7.18 -6.12 9.14
N GLY A 77 -6.75 -5.44 8.07
CA GLY A 77 -7.55 -5.21 6.88
C GLY A 77 -8.41 -3.95 6.93
N ASN A 78 -8.35 -3.17 8.01
CA ASN A 78 -9.05 -1.89 8.11
C ASN A 78 -8.18 -0.72 7.65
N PHE A 79 -8.78 0.16 6.85
CA PHE A 79 -8.13 1.30 6.23
C PHE A 79 -9.01 2.54 6.29
N VAL A 80 -8.37 3.71 6.30
CA VAL A 80 -9.04 5.00 6.15
C VAL A 80 -8.34 5.81 5.08
N ILE A 81 -9.11 6.36 4.14
CA ILE A 81 -8.61 7.29 3.13
C ILE A 81 -9.23 8.66 3.41
N GLU A 82 -8.38 9.68 3.43
CA GLU A 82 -8.76 11.06 3.68
C GLU A 82 -8.10 11.99 2.67
N GLY A 83 -8.76 13.10 2.36
CA GLY A 83 -8.19 14.14 1.49
C GLY A 83 -8.20 13.81 0.00
N ALA A 84 -8.72 12.66 -0.44
CA ALA A 84 -8.93 12.40 -1.87
C ALA A 84 -9.94 13.42 -2.43
N ARG A 85 -9.55 14.12 -3.48
CA ARG A 85 -10.34 15.17 -4.14
C ARG A 85 -10.43 14.86 -5.62
N ALA A 86 -11.65 14.95 -6.12
CA ALA A 86 -11.90 14.62 -7.51
C ALA A 86 -11.17 15.56 -8.49
N ASP A 87 -10.57 14.99 -9.54
CA ASP A 87 -9.88 15.67 -10.64
C ASP A 87 -10.22 15.02 -12.00
N GLY A 88 -11.43 14.48 -12.12
CA GLY A 88 -11.89 13.82 -13.34
C GLY A 88 -12.91 12.72 -13.05
N VAL A 89 -12.67 11.55 -13.64
CA VAL A 89 -13.61 10.41 -13.63
C VAL A 89 -13.29 9.40 -12.51
N VAL A 90 -12.02 9.30 -12.07
CA VAL A 90 -11.57 8.29 -11.12
C VAL A 90 -10.65 8.92 -10.09
N ASP A 91 -11.02 8.78 -8.81
CA ASP A 91 -10.31 9.47 -7.73
C ASP A 91 -10.23 8.59 -6.48
N GLY A 92 -9.04 8.51 -5.90
CA GLY A 92 -8.81 7.69 -4.72
C GLY A 92 -7.37 7.26 -4.53
N VAL A 93 -7.15 6.46 -3.49
CA VAL A 93 -5.84 5.88 -3.20
C VAL A 93 -5.88 4.39 -3.53
N ALA A 94 -4.94 3.95 -4.35
CA ALA A 94 -4.65 2.54 -4.56
C ALA A 94 -3.42 2.18 -3.73
N PHE A 95 -3.44 1.02 -3.08
CA PHE A 95 -2.32 0.59 -2.24
C PHE A 95 -2.14 -0.93 -2.20
N GLY A 96 -0.93 -1.33 -1.86
CA GLY A 96 -0.57 -2.70 -1.56
C GLY A 96 0.36 -2.76 -0.35
N LEU A 97 0.12 -3.73 0.52
CA LEU A 97 0.97 -4.12 1.63
C LEU A 97 1.65 -5.44 1.31
N PHE A 98 2.95 -5.52 1.52
CA PHE A 98 3.72 -6.76 1.49
C PHE A 98 4.47 -6.89 2.80
N TRP A 99 4.22 -7.96 3.56
CA TRP A 99 4.91 -8.15 4.83
C TRP A 99 5.39 -9.56 5.01
N ARG A 100 6.40 -9.69 5.87
CA ARG A 100 6.95 -10.96 6.31
C ARG A 100 6.75 -11.09 7.80
N ASP A 101 6.02 -12.11 8.22
CA ASP A 101 5.75 -12.36 9.64
C ASP A 101 7.01 -12.84 10.39
N LEU A 102 6.91 -13.02 11.71
CA LEU A 102 8.04 -13.46 12.53
C LEU A 102 8.48 -14.91 12.24
N SER A 103 7.53 -15.76 11.81
CA SER A 103 7.81 -17.13 11.34
C SER A 103 8.43 -17.17 9.94
N GLY A 104 8.54 -16.03 9.25
CA GLY A 104 9.11 -15.91 7.92
C GLY A 104 8.10 -16.11 6.77
N GLY A 105 6.81 -16.23 7.07
CA GLY A 105 5.73 -16.30 6.08
C GLY A 105 5.52 -14.97 5.36
N TYR A 106 5.25 -15.04 4.06
CA TYR A 106 5.03 -13.87 3.21
C TYR A 106 3.56 -13.66 2.94
N HIS A 107 3.15 -12.40 2.98
CA HIS A 107 1.76 -12.01 2.83
C HIS A 107 1.64 -10.77 1.96
N ILE A 108 0.60 -10.73 1.14
CA ILE A 108 0.29 -9.56 0.31
C ILE A 108 -1.18 -9.22 0.47
N LEU A 109 -1.46 -7.95 0.74
CA LEU A 109 -2.80 -7.38 0.76
C LEU A 109 -2.84 -6.21 -0.21
N ARG A 110 -3.89 -6.08 -0.99
CA ARG A 110 -4.05 -4.99 -1.95
C ARG A 110 -5.42 -4.38 -1.77
N SER A 111 -5.60 -3.14 -2.20
CA SER A 111 -6.91 -2.49 -2.26
C SER A 111 -7.83 -3.08 -3.34
N ASN A 112 -7.89 -4.41 -3.47
CA ASN A 112 -8.70 -5.15 -4.44
C ASN A 112 -9.82 -5.98 -3.78
N GLY A 113 -9.84 -6.08 -2.45
CA GLY A 113 -10.64 -7.04 -1.68
C GLY A 113 -12.01 -6.56 -1.22
N VAL A 114 -13.05 -6.90 -1.99
CA VAL A 114 -14.44 -7.19 -1.59
C VAL A 114 -14.99 -6.51 -0.31
N ALA A 115 -15.57 -5.31 -0.45
CA ALA A 115 -16.60 -4.87 0.48
C ALA A 115 -17.88 -5.69 0.25
N LYS A 116 -18.45 -6.31 1.30
CA LYS A 116 -19.84 -6.80 1.31
C LYS A 116 -20.79 -5.60 1.29
N GLY A 117 -21.01 -4.99 0.12
CA GLY A 117 -21.86 -3.82 0.02
C GLY A 117 -22.24 -3.51 -1.42
N THR A 118 -23.55 -3.45 -1.64
CA THR A 118 -24.28 -3.30 -2.90
C THR A 118 -23.77 -2.14 -3.77
N ILE A 119 -23.34 -2.48 -4.99
CA ILE A 119 -23.29 -1.65 -6.20
C ILE A 119 -22.51 -0.33 -6.02
N ALA A 120 -21.21 -0.39 -6.28
CA ALA A 120 -20.46 0.74 -6.82
C ALA A 120 -19.46 0.22 -7.86
N ASP A 121 -19.52 0.87 -9.01
CA ASP A 121 -19.11 0.39 -10.32
C ASP A 121 -17.62 0.12 -10.49
N PHE A 122 -17.37 -0.88 -11.31
CA PHE A 122 -16.07 -1.22 -11.84
C PHE A 122 -15.49 -0.03 -12.61
N VAL A 123 -14.41 0.57 -12.14
CA VAL A 123 -13.53 1.40 -12.99
C VAL A 123 -12.08 0.99 -12.79
N SER A 124 -11.74 -0.08 -13.52
CA SER A 124 -10.40 -0.54 -13.89
C SER A 124 -9.44 -0.96 -12.77
N ALA A 125 -8.80 -2.12 -12.96
CA ALA A 125 -7.56 -2.52 -12.29
C ALA A 125 -6.40 -1.62 -12.76
N TRP A 126 -6.55 -0.31 -12.60
CA TRP A 126 -5.75 0.69 -13.28
C TRP A 126 -4.43 0.97 -12.56
N PRO A 127 -3.34 1.10 -13.34
CA PRO A 127 -3.30 0.83 -14.77
C PRO A 127 -3.20 -0.66 -15.05
N LEU A 128 -4.21 -1.21 -15.73
CA LEU A 128 -4.02 -2.38 -16.59
C LEU A 128 -2.99 -1.89 -17.62
N GLY A 129 -1.73 -2.26 -17.45
CA GLY A 129 -0.61 -1.71 -18.22
C GLY A 129 0.47 -0.97 -17.41
N MET A 130 0.39 -0.94 -16.07
CA MET A 130 1.51 -0.48 -15.24
C MET A 130 2.65 -1.49 -15.38
N ASN A 131 3.62 -1.14 -16.22
CA ASN A 131 4.85 -1.89 -16.44
C ASN A 131 6.03 -1.12 -15.83
N SER A 132 7.22 -1.71 -15.85
CA SER A 132 8.43 -1.09 -15.30
C SER A 132 8.72 0.29 -15.91
N ALA A 133 8.47 0.50 -17.20
CA ALA A 133 8.70 1.78 -17.87
C ALA A 133 7.77 2.91 -17.37
N VAL A 134 6.54 2.57 -16.99
CA VAL A 134 5.62 3.51 -16.34
C VAL A 134 5.94 3.64 -14.85
N PHE A 135 6.24 2.54 -14.16
CA PHE A 135 6.43 2.55 -12.71
C PHE A 135 7.73 3.22 -12.26
N ALA A 136 8.86 2.85 -12.87
CA ALA A 136 10.21 3.27 -12.42
C ALA A 136 10.40 4.80 -12.33
N PRO A 137 9.92 5.62 -13.29
CA PRO A 137 10.03 7.08 -13.18
C PRO A 137 9.25 7.69 -12.00
N ARG A 138 8.26 6.99 -11.44
CA ARG A 138 7.45 7.46 -10.30
C ARG A 138 7.90 6.90 -8.95
N VAL A 139 8.88 5.99 -8.93
CA VAL A 139 9.56 5.55 -7.70
C VAL A 139 11.05 5.92 -7.72
N PRO A 140 11.43 7.18 -8.02
CA PRO A 140 12.84 7.57 -8.14
C PRO A 140 13.65 7.31 -6.86
N GLN A 141 12.98 7.23 -5.71
CA GLN A 141 13.57 6.90 -4.42
C GLN A 141 14.03 5.44 -4.29
N VAL A 142 13.46 4.52 -5.08
CA VAL A 142 13.83 3.11 -5.08
C VAL A 142 14.82 2.87 -6.22
N THR A 143 16.11 2.77 -5.91
CA THR A 143 17.17 2.59 -6.92
C THR A 143 17.50 1.13 -7.22
N ASP A 144 17.05 0.21 -6.36
CA ASP A 144 17.21 -1.23 -6.52
C ASP A 144 16.12 -1.80 -7.44
N GLY A 145 16.51 -2.34 -8.59
CA GLY A 145 15.60 -2.89 -9.59
C GLY A 145 14.73 -4.05 -9.07
N TYR A 146 15.23 -4.90 -8.16
CA TYR A 146 14.43 -5.99 -7.58
C TYR A 146 13.41 -5.46 -6.58
N ALA A 147 13.78 -4.44 -5.80
CA ALA A 147 12.84 -3.77 -4.92
C ALA A 147 11.75 -3.05 -5.72
N GLN A 148 12.09 -2.44 -6.85
CA GLN A 148 11.12 -1.86 -7.79
C GLN A 148 10.16 -2.91 -8.37
N GLU A 149 10.68 -4.05 -8.85
CA GLU A 149 9.84 -5.13 -9.38
C GLU A 149 8.90 -5.71 -8.32
N THR A 150 9.40 -5.87 -7.08
CA THR A 150 8.59 -6.31 -5.95
C THR A 150 7.48 -5.30 -5.66
N ALA A 151 7.81 -4.01 -5.56
CA ALA A 151 6.84 -2.95 -5.32
C ALA A 151 5.77 -2.89 -6.43
N LEU A 152 6.18 -3.04 -7.69
CA LEU A 152 5.27 -3.11 -8.83
C LEU A 152 4.33 -4.33 -8.73
N ALA A 153 4.85 -5.51 -8.40
CA ALA A 153 4.03 -6.72 -8.23
C ALA A 153 3.05 -6.61 -7.07
N VAL A 154 3.41 -5.88 -6.01
CA VAL A 154 2.56 -5.64 -4.84
C VAL A 154 1.40 -4.73 -5.19
N ILE A 155 1.61 -3.63 -5.93
CA ILE A 155 0.53 -2.70 -6.28
C ILE A 155 -0.28 -3.13 -7.50
N SER A 156 0.24 -4.01 -8.34
CA SER A 156 -0.44 -4.48 -9.55
C SER A 156 -1.79 -5.13 -9.21
N GLY A 157 -2.87 -4.65 -9.83
CA GLY A 157 -4.24 -5.11 -9.59
C GLY A 157 -4.95 -4.48 -8.37
N ALA A 158 -4.33 -3.51 -7.70
CA ALA A 158 -4.99 -2.68 -6.69
C ALA A 158 -6.10 -1.80 -7.33
N LYS A 159 -7.10 -1.40 -6.53
CA LYS A 159 -8.17 -0.49 -6.96
C LYS A 159 -8.06 0.84 -6.21
N LEU A 160 -8.45 1.92 -6.89
CA LEU A 160 -8.58 3.23 -6.26
C LEU A 160 -9.79 3.21 -5.32
N LEU A 161 -9.54 3.47 -4.05
CA LEU A 161 -10.58 3.58 -3.03
C LEU A 161 -10.81 5.06 -2.70
N PRO A 162 -12.07 5.53 -2.63
CA PRO A 162 -12.38 6.92 -2.33
C PRO A 162 -12.17 7.21 -0.83
N ASN A 163 -12.41 8.47 -0.43
CA ASN A 163 -12.45 8.82 0.99
C ASN A 163 -13.42 7.92 1.77
N GLY A 164 -13.03 7.57 2.99
CA GLY A 164 -13.86 6.78 3.89
C GLY A 164 -13.11 5.64 4.56
N LYS A 165 -13.87 4.84 5.31
CA LYS A 165 -13.38 3.64 6.00
C LYS A 165 -13.63 2.43 5.12
N HIS A 166 -12.59 1.63 4.94
CA HIS A 166 -12.62 0.42 4.11
C HIS A 166 -12.16 -0.78 4.94
N SER A 167 -12.77 -1.93 4.68
CA SER A 167 -12.37 -3.19 5.29
C SER A 167 -12.13 -4.21 4.18
N LEU A 168 -10.94 -4.78 4.16
CA LEU A 168 -10.47 -5.75 3.18
C LEU A 168 -10.20 -7.06 3.91
N GLN A 169 -10.51 -8.18 3.28
CA GLN A 169 -10.19 -9.49 3.84
C GLN A 169 -8.68 -9.72 3.85
N VAL A 170 -8.15 -10.11 5.01
CA VAL A 170 -6.76 -10.55 5.18
C VAL A 170 -6.74 -12.07 5.20
N PHE A 171 -5.82 -12.68 4.45
CA PHE A 171 -5.64 -14.13 4.33
C PHE A 171 -4.26 -14.52 4.82
#